data_AF-A0A5K1BW20-F1
#
_entry.id   AF-A0A5K1BW20-F1
#
_cell.length_a   1.000
_cell.length_b   1.000
_cell.length_c   1.000
_cell.angle_alpha   90.00
_cell.angle_beta   90.00
_cell.angle_gamma   90.00
#
_symmetry.space_group_name_H-M   'P 1'
#
loop_
_entity.id
_entity.type
_entity.pdbx_description
1 polymer ?
#
loop_
_entity_poly.entity_id
_entity_poly.type
_entity_poly.pdbx_seq_one_letter_code
_entity_poly.pdbx_strand_id
1 'polypeptide(L)'
;RVRIWVRLPDLPPELWRNGIFHRLARMMGATFVEADAFTKEVASLGFARVLLEVPLGFHPVNKVRVSFEEGVALVQSIEYKSK
;
A
#
# COMPACT_ATOMS: atom_id res chain seq x y z
N ARG A 1 -2.85 -13.23 -13.36
CA ARG A 1 -2.61 -12.27 -12.25
C ARG A 1 -2.42 -13.06 -10.97
N VAL A 2 -1.75 -12.50 -9.96
CA VAL A 2 -1.50 -13.17 -8.66
C VAL A 2 -1.83 -12.20 -7.53
N ARG A 3 -2.29 -12.71 -6.39
CA ARG A 3 -2.58 -11.91 -5.20
C ARG A 3 -1.43 -11.98 -4.21
N ILE A 4 -0.98 -10.82 -3.75
CA ILE A 4 0.13 -10.69 -2.80
C ILE A 4 -0.26 -9.77 -1.64
N TRP A 5 0.10 -10.17 -0.42
CA TRP A 5 -0.01 -9.30 0.74
C TRP A 5 1.23 -8.44 0.84
N VAL A 6 1.03 -7.13 1.02
CA VAL A 6 2.11 -6.18 1.30
C VAL A 6 1.84 -5.46 2.61
N ARG A 7 2.92 -5.03 3.27
CA ARG A 7 2.88 -4.10 4.37
C ARG A 7 3.37 -2.73 3.91
N LEU A 8 2.72 -1.71 4.43
CA LEU A 8 3.01 -0.29 4.24
C LEU A 8 3.38 0.26 5.62
N PRO A 9 4.64 0.07 6.07
CA PRO A 9 5.10 0.56 7.36
C PRO A 9 5.03 2.08 7.41
N ASP A 10 4.75 2.61 8.60
CA ASP A 10 4.76 4.05 8.92
C ASP A 10 3.86 4.91 8.02
N LEU A 11 2.90 4.30 7.30
CA LEU A 11 1.89 5.04 6.55
C LEU A 11 0.97 5.73 7.55
N PRO A 12 0.86 7.08 7.57
CA PRO A 12 0.01 7.80 8.51
C PRO A 12 -1.43 7.28 8.47
N PRO A 13 -2.02 6.86 9.62
CA PRO A 13 -3.33 6.23 9.66
C PRO A 13 -4.46 7.11 9.11
N GLU A 14 -4.29 8.43 9.17
CA GLU A 14 -5.21 9.44 8.62
C GLU A 14 -5.37 9.29 7.10
N LEU A 15 -4.36 8.78 6.40
CA LEU A 15 -4.39 8.58 4.95
C LEU A 15 -5.17 7.33 4.54
N TRP A 16 -5.35 6.36 5.43
CA TRP A 16 -5.90 5.04 5.09
C TRP A 16 -7.34 5.11 4.58
N ARG A 17 -8.08 6.15 4.99
CA ARG A 17 -9.49 6.39 4.59
C ARG A 17 -9.63 7.15 3.26
N ASN A 18 -8.56 7.71 2.72
CA ASN A 18 -8.61 8.65 1.59
C ASN A 18 -8.26 8.01 0.25
N GLY A 19 -8.58 6.72 0.07
CA GLY A 19 -8.28 5.99 -1.17
C GLY A 19 -6.77 5.84 -1.45
N ILE A 20 -5.90 6.11 -0.47
CA ILE A 20 -4.44 6.06 -0.63
C ILE A 20 -3.96 4.69 -1.11
N PHE A 21 -4.62 3.61 -0.68
CA PHE A 21 -4.26 2.26 -1.08
C PHE A 21 -4.48 2.00 -2.57
N HIS A 22 -5.55 2.52 -3.16
CA HIS A 22 -5.77 2.45 -4.61
C HIS A 22 -4.70 3.23 -5.36
N ARG A 23 -4.35 4.42 -4.86
CA ARG A 23 -3.30 5.25 -5.47
C ARG A 23 -1.94 4.56 -5.42
N LEU A 24 -1.53 4.06 -4.26
CA LEU A 24 -0.29 3.32 -4.07
C LEU A 24 -0.25 2.08 -4.95
N ALA A 25 -1.33 1.30 -4.99
CA ALA A 25 -1.43 0.12 -5.86
C ALA A 25 -1.20 0.50 -7.33
N ARG A 26 -1.88 1.54 -7.82
CA ARG A 26 -1.72 2.02 -9.21
C ARG A 26 -0.29 2.45 -9.50
N MET A 27 0.37 3.16 -8.58
CA MET A 27 1.76 3.59 -8.73
C MET A 27 2.74 2.41 -8.78
N MET A 28 2.41 1.30 -8.11
CA MET A 28 3.18 0.06 -8.22
C MET A 28 2.87 -0.73 -9.50
N GLY A 29 1.85 -0.36 -10.29
CA GLY A 29 1.38 -1.20 -11.39
C GLY A 29 0.51 -2.38 -10.93
N ALA A 30 -0.10 -2.26 -9.76
CA ALA A 30 -0.97 -3.24 -9.12
C ALA A 30 -2.42 -2.71 -8.99
N THR A 31 -3.33 -3.59 -8.60
CA THR A 31 -4.72 -3.23 -8.24
C THR A 31 -4.96 -3.53 -6.77
N PHE A 32 -5.47 -2.56 -6.02
CA PHE A 32 -5.88 -2.77 -4.63
C PHE A 32 -7.11 -3.67 -4.59
N VAL A 33 -7.07 -4.71 -3.75
CA VAL A 33 -8.18 -5.65 -3.57
C VAL A 33 -8.86 -5.37 -2.24
N GLU A 34 -8.11 -5.44 -1.14
CA GLU A 34 -8.64 -5.17 0.20
C GLU A 34 -7.53 -4.85 1.20
N ALA A 35 -7.94 -4.33 2.36
CA ALA A 35 -7.10 -4.21 3.54
C ALA A 35 -7.53 -5.25 4.59
N ASP A 36 -6.62 -5.69 5.46
CA ASP A 36 -6.98 -6.58 6.57
C ASP A 36 -7.84 -5.87 7.63
N ALA A 37 -8.42 -6.64 8.56
CA ALA A 37 -9.32 -6.10 9.58
C ALA A 37 -8.65 -5.03 10.45
N PHE A 38 -7.41 -5.25 10.88
CA PHE A 38 -6.64 -4.29 11.67
C PHE A 38 -6.40 -2.98 10.92
N THR A 39 -6.05 -3.07 9.64
CA THR A 39 -5.89 -1.88 8.78
C THR A 39 -7.22 -1.15 8.58
N LYS A 40 -8.32 -1.88 8.39
CA LYS A 40 -9.67 -1.29 8.25
C LYS A 40 -10.12 -0.57 9.52
N GLU A 41 -9.82 -1.13 10.68
CA GLU A 41 -10.13 -0.54 11.99
C GLU A 41 -9.14 0.56 12.40
N VAL A 42 -8.10 0.81 11.59
CA VAL A 42 -7.03 1.76 11.93
C VAL A 42 -6.33 1.37 13.24
N ALA A 43 -6.34 0.08 13.56
CA ALA A 43 -5.71 -0.46 14.75
C ALA A 43 -4.18 -0.49 14.53
N SER A 44 -3.47 0.26 15.37
CA SER A 44 -2.03 0.54 15.24
C SER A 44 -1.16 -0.71 15.49
N LEU A 45 -0.76 -1.39 14.41
CA LEU A 45 0.36 -2.35 14.40
C LEU A 45 1.65 -1.76 13.81
N GLY A 46 1.70 -0.44 13.58
CA GLY A 46 2.84 0.23 12.94
C GLY A 46 2.91 0.08 11.41
N PHE A 47 1.95 -0.61 10.79
CA PHE A 47 1.84 -0.73 9.34
C PHE A 47 0.39 -0.91 8.90
N ALA A 48 0.07 -0.46 7.69
CA ALA A 48 -1.10 -0.93 6.96
C ALA A 48 -0.77 -2.22 6.21
N ARG A 49 -1.70 -3.16 6.16
CA ARG A 49 -1.57 -4.40 5.40
C ARG A 49 -2.67 -4.50 4.36
N VAL A 50 -2.25 -4.61 3.11
CA VAL A 50 -3.16 -4.62 1.96
C VAL A 50 -2.88 -5.79 1.02
N LEU A 51 -3.94 -6.30 0.42
CA LEU A 51 -3.92 -7.32 -0.61
C LEU A 51 -3.94 -6.62 -1.97
N LEU A 52 -2.96 -6.94 -2.78
CA LEU A 52 -2.81 -6.41 -4.13
C LEU A 52 -2.94 -7.53 -5.15
N GLU A 53 -3.57 -7.25 -6.26
CA GLU A 53 -3.53 -8.07 -7.45
C GLU A 53 -2.49 -7.50 -8.43
N VAL A 54 -1.56 -8.36 -8.86
CA VAL A 54 -0.44 -8.00 -9.73
C VAL A 54 -0.41 -8.85 -11.02
N PRO A 55 0.13 -8.35 -12.13
CA PRO A 55 0.33 -9.13 -13.35
C PRO A 55 1.35 -10.26 -13.16
N LEU A 56 1.31 -11.27 -14.04
CA LEU A 56 2.38 -12.27 -14.13
C LEU A 56 3.63 -11.57 -14.68
N GLY A 57 4.77 -11.70 -14.00
CA GLY A 57 5.98 -10.92 -14.31
C GLY A 57 6.06 -9.54 -13.62
N PHE A 58 5.26 -9.32 -12.58
CA PHE A 58 5.36 -8.14 -11.74
C PHE A 58 6.76 -8.01 -11.12
N HIS A 59 7.34 -6.81 -11.20
CA HIS A 59 8.61 -6.47 -10.58
C HIS A 59 8.34 -5.68 -9.29
N PRO A 60 8.72 -6.21 -8.11
CA PRO A 60 8.52 -5.53 -6.83
C PRO A 60 9.19 -4.15 -6.77
N VAL A 61 8.43 -3.15 -6.29
CA VAL A 61 8.91 -1.80 -6.06
C VAL A 61 9.00 -1.58 -4.55
N ASN A 62 10.19 -1.28 -4.05
CA ASN A 62 10.41 -1.19 -2.60
C ASN A 62 10.02 0.17 -2.01
N LYS A 63 9.89 1.22 -2.82
CA LYS A 63 9.51 2.57 -2.38
C LYS A 63 8.68 3.29 -3.43
N VAL A 64 7.65 4.01 -2.99
CA VAL A 64 6.78 4.83 -3.85
C VAL A 64 6.72 6.24 -3.28
N ARG A 65 6.99 7.25 -4.12
CA ARG A 65 6.85 8.67 -3.73
C ARG A 65 5.47 9.18 -4.11
N VAL A 66 4.66 9.49 -3.11
CA VAL A 66 3.31 10.06 -3.27
C VAL A 66 3.38 11.56 -3.05
N SER A 67 2.94 12.35 -4.04
CA SER A 67 2.85 13.82 -3.90
C SER A 67 1.40 14.23 -3.64
N PHE A 68 1.18 15.12 -2.67
CA PHE A 68 -0.12 15.70 -2.35
C PHE A 68 -0.21 17.11 -2.95
N GLU A 69 -1.44 17.63 -3.11
CA GLU A 69 -1.69 18.91 -3.79
C GLU A 69 -0.99 20.10 -3.10
N GLU A 70 -0.75 20.00 -1.80
CA GLU A 70 -0.04 21.03 -1.00
C GLU A 70 1.49 21.00 -1.17
N GLY A 71 2.02 20.24 -2.14
CA GLY A 71 3.47 20.11 -2.37
C GLY A 71 4.18 19.18 -1.39
N VAL A 72 3.48 18.67 -0.37
CA VAL A 72 3.98 17.65 0.54
C VAL A 72 4.15 16.33 -0.21
N ALA A 73 5.27 15.63 0.02
CA ALA A 73 5.51 14.31 -0.54
C ALA A 73 5.81 13.29 0.56
N LEU A 74 5.17 12.13 0.49
CA LEU A 74 5.45 10.96 1.32
C LEU A 74 6.27 9.95 0.52
N VAL A 75 7.34 9.42 1.10
CA VAL A 75 8.04 8.25 0.57
C VAL A 75 7.54 7.03 1.33
N GLN A 76 6.70 6.22 0.69
CA GLN A 76 6.15 5.00 1.27
C GLN A 76 7.06 3.82 0.95
N SER A 77 7.59 3.15 1.97
CA SER A 77 8.26 1.86 1.83
C SER A 77 7.24 0.74 1.62
N ILE A 78 7.58 -0.27 0.83
CA ILE A 78 6.72 -1.42 0.53
C ILE A 78 7.43 -2.69 0.95
N GLU A 79 6.81 -3.48 1.82
CA GLU A 79 7.33 -4.79 2.22
C GLU A 79 6.43 -5.89 1.68
N TYR A 80 7.00 -6.77 0.86
CA TYR A 80 6.30 -7.91 0.31
C TYR A 80 6.38 -9.09 1.27
N LYS A 81 5.26 -9.73 1.59
CA LYS A 81 5.30 -10.98 2.33
C LYS A 81 5.72 -12.10 1.37
N SER A 82 6.93 -12.63 1.54
CA SER A 82 7.26 -13.95 1.01
C SER A 82 6.45 -15.01 1.75
N LYS A 83 6.02 -16.06 1.04
CA LYS A 83 5.57 -17.28 1.69
C LYS A 83 6.74 -17.99 2.35
#